data_AF-A0A833T2G6-F1
#
_entry.id   AF-A0A833T2G6-F1
#
_cell.length_a   1.000
_cell.length_b   1.000
_cell.length_c   1.000
_cell.angle_alpha   90.00
_cell.angle_beta   90.00
_cell.angle_gamma   90.00
#
_symmetry.space_group_name_H-M   'P 1'
#
loop_
_entity.id
_entity.type
_entity.pdbx_description
1 polymer ?
#
loop_
_entity_poly.entity_id
_entity_poly.type
_entity_poly.pdbx_seq_one_letter_code
_entity_poly.pdbx_strand_id
1 'polypeptide(L)'
;MNSSGLPPPVPGKLCSNDVEPKSSRVRLPSLPVLEDDADNFIYEDDGESNDEDGNSELCRYIQRLEKEKQELENEVHVLKDQNASQRLKSQTAERRIEMLEASLKDAINTGDAFRQEKDVVLAVQASERERMASMVALLEEAQNRYEDAERARQSATFKLSSLQATRADATSQSLLPPVPKTIPTPRSLSSNVLLEGSVDFDERIEKYKRDIELLRQKLELTEEQAAERQKLAVSLALHEAQLDSSNVVEHMKLECERRINEWRHCEAVRAKEKESALDEDRYSIRLEMRYALQRSQIDQRVALLQAETEFKTDRPSPREPIESDFSIGTLDEVLVRMQLEQVRTRRFEALKKALLIRHAQLNQAAKELFCRWKLQASNMRIMRLNAVLHMYRIALHFESRKKLRSFNQWRDQTRQLQAQNFQAQALSCWNRMIAVERISHVIRQTTVCYVRHVNMR
;
A
#
# COMPACT_ATOMS: atom_id res chain seq x y z
N MET A 1 15.01 17.29 56.58
CA MET A 1 14.22 16.11 56.98
C MET A 1 13.26 15.76 55.85
N ASN A 2 12.91 14.48 55.72
CA ASN A 2 11.82 13.89 54.92
C ASN A 2 11.51 14.52 53.54
N SER A 3 12.11 13.95 52.50
CA SER A 3 11.63 14.05 51.11
C SER A 3 10.94 12.74 50.72
N SER A 4 9.68 12.79 50.32
CA SER A 4 8.88 11.61 49.92
C SER A 4 8.93 11.39 48.41
N GLY A 5 10.01 10.75 47.94
CA GLY A 5 10.19 10.37 46.54
C GLY A 5 9.41 9.12 46.15
N LEU A 6 8.66 9.18 45.05
CA LEU A 6 8.06 8.00 44.39
C LEU A 6 9.12 7.31 43.50
N PRO A 7 9.27 5.98 43.56
CA PRO A 7 10.19 5.24 42.69
C PRO A 7 9.59 5.04 41.28
N PRO A 8 10.43 4.93 40.22
CA PRO A 8 9.97 4.58 38.88
C PRO A 8 9.60 3.08 38.76
N PRO A 9 8.71 2.71 37.82
CA PRO A 9 8.33 1.32 37.60
C PRO A 9 9.49 0.51 37.00
N VAL A 10 9.66 -0.72 37.51
CA VAL A 10 10.68 -1.67 37.04
C VAL A 10 10.29 -2.22 35.66
N PRO A 11 11.22 -2.29 34.68
CA PRO A 11 10.93 -2.89 33.39
C PRO A 11 10.66 -4.39 33.52
N GLY A 12 9.48 -4.83 33.07
CA GLY A 12 9.05 -6.22 33.13
C GLY A 12 10.00 -7.17 32.38
N LYS A 13 10.59 -8.11 33.10
CA LYS A 13 11.55 -9.10 32.58
C LYS A 13 10.82 -10.11 31.69
N LEU A 14 10.86 -9.89 30.37
CA LEU A 14 10.40 -10.85 29.36
C LEU A 14 11.28 -12.12 29.41
N CYS A 15 10.85 -13.11 30.20
CA CYS A 15 11.36 -14.47 30.08
C CYS A 15 10.79 -15.12 28.83
N SER A 16 11.55 -15.08 27.74
CA SER A 16 11.31 -15.91 26.55
C SER A 16 11.52 -17.38 26.90
N ASN A 17 10.47 -18.01 27.43
CA ASN A 17 10.38 -19.47 27.51
C ASN A 17 9.91 -20.00 26.14
N ASP A 18 10.83 -20.00 25.16
CA ASP A 18 10.69 -20.82 23.97
C ASP A 18 10.76 -22.30 24.40
N VAL A 19 9.60 -22.86 24.69
CA VAL A 19 9.41 -24.31 24.88
C VAL A 19 8.65 -24.80 23.65
N GLU A 20 9.36 -25.52 22.80
CA GLU A 20 8.81 -26.17 21.62
C GLU A 20 7.56 -26.99 21.98
N PRO A 21 6.50 -26.99 21.15
CA PRO A 21 5.37 -27.87 21.35
C PRO A 21 5.78 -29.32 21.05
N LYS A 22 6.36 -30.00 22.06
CA LYS A 22 6.58 -31.45 22.04
C LYS A 22 5.28 -32.11 21.64
N SER A 23 5.34 -32.94 20.60
CA SER A 23 4.17 -33.59 20.03
C SER A 23 3.41 -34.39 21.10
N SER A 24 2.21 -33.93 21.42
CA SER A 24 1.28 -34.63 22.31
C SER A 24 0.83 -35.92 21.61
N ARG A 25 1.62 -36.99 21.79
CA ARG A 25 1.36 -38.32 21.26
C ARG A 25 0.02 -38.80 21.80
N VAL A 26 -1.03 -38.67 20.98
CA VAL A 26 -2.40 -39.08 21.32
C VAL A 26 -2.36 -40.54 21.75
N ARG A 27 -2.58 -40.78 23.04
CA ARG A 27 -2.65 -42.11 23.61
C ARG A 27 -4.05 -42.62 23.32
N LEU A 28 -4.16 -43.56 22.39
CA LEU A 28 -5.43 -44.20 22.05
C LEU A 28 -6.03 -44.87 23.29
N PRO A 29 -7.36 -44.96 23.42
CA PRO A 29 -8.00 -45.75 24.46
C PRO A 29 -7.49 -47.20 24.40
N SER A 30 -7.05 -47.73 25.53
CA SER A 30 -6.73 -49.15 25.67
C SER A 30 -8.02 -49.97 25.61
N LEU A 31 -8.15 -50.81 24.59
CA LEU A 31 -9.17 -51.87 24.55
C LEU A 31 -8.98 -52.81 25.75
N PRO A 32 -10.06 -53.37 26.32
CA PRO A 32 -9.94 -54.47 27.27
C PRO A 32 -9.31 -55.67 26.56
N VAL A 33 -8.35 -56.32 27.22
CA VAL A 33 -7.84 -57.62 26.79
C VAL A 33 -8.84 -58.66 27.28
N LEU A 34 -9.46 -59.38 26.34
CA LEU A 34 -10.05 -60.68 26.62
C LEU A 34 -8.89 -61.68 26.67
N GLU A 35 -8.62 -62.20 27.86
CA GLU A 35 -7.85 -63.44 28.01
C GLU A 35 -8.89 -64.57 27.95
N ASP A 36 -8.92 -65.31 26.83
CA ASP A 36 -9.82 -66.46 26.65
C ASP A 36 -9.33 -67.65 27.49
N ASP A 37 -10.25 -68.32 28.18
CA ASP A 37 -9.99 -69.58 28.88
C ASP A 37 -9.61 -70.70 27.91
N ALA A 38 -8.49 -71.37 28.18
CA ALA A 38 -8.13 -72.63 27.52
C ALA A 38 -7.30 -73.54 28.45
N ASP A 39 -7.99 -74.56 28.98
CA ASP A 39 -7.48 -75.84 29.47
C ASP A 39 -6.13 -75.89 30.22
N ASN A 40 -6.22 -76.12 31.54
CA ASN A 40 -5.29 -77.07 32.16
C ASN A 40 -5.98 -77.90 33.25
N PHE A 41 -5.81 -79.22 33.19
CA PHE A 41 -6.39 -80.19 34.13
C PHE A 41 -5.72 -80.12 35.51
N ILE A 42 -6.48 -80.39 36.58
CA ILE A 42 -6.28 -81.54 37.50
C ILE A 42 -7.49 -81.63 38.48
N TYR A 43 -7.73 -82.82 39.02
CA TYR A 43 -8.87 -83.18 39.89
C TYR A 43 -8.58 -83.02 41.39
N GLU A 44 -9.65 -82.92 42.18
CA GLU A 44 -9.82 -83.35 43.59
C GLU A 44 -8.78 -82.93 44.66
N ASP A 45 -9.23 -82.12 45.64
CA ASP A 45 -9.09 -82.46 47.07
C ASP A 45 -10.26 -81.83 47.87
N ASP A 46 -10.60 -82.39 49.02
CA ASP A 46 -11.78 -82.06 49.83
C ASP A 46 -11.45 -81.08 50.99
N GLY A 47 -12.38 -80.19 51.37
CA GLY A 47 -12.20 -79.40 52.60
C GLY A 47 -13.27 -78.34 52.91
N GLU A 48 -14.01 -78.53 54.00
CA GLU A 48 -14.91 -77.51 54.56
C GLU A 48 -14.12 -76.45 55.37
N SER A 49 -13.99 -75.23 54.84
CA SER A 49 -13.59 -74.05 55.63
C SER A 49 -14.24 -72.78 55.08
N ASN A 50 -15.55 -72.68 55.26
CA ASN A 50 -16.36 -71.57 54.77
C ASN A 50 -16.12 -70.26 55.57
N ASP A 51 -16.60 -69.15 55.02
CA ASP A 51 -16.92 -67.87 55.70
C ASP A 51 -15.79 -66.92 56.15
N GLU A 52 -14.53 -67.31 56.38
CA GLU A 52 -13.48 -66.31 56.76
C GLU A 52 -12.95 -65.46 55.58
N ASP A 53 -12.61 -66.03 54.42
CA ASP A 53 -11.93 -65.24 53.36
C ASP A 53 -12.88 -64.32 52.58
N GLY A 54 -14.17 -64.67 52.44
CA GLY A 54 -15.14 -63.84 51.70
C GLY A 54 -15.34 -62.43 52.30
N ASN A 55 -15.21 -62.29 53.63
CA ASN A 55 -15.21 -60.98 54.29
C ASN A 55 -13.89 -60.21 54.04
N SER A 56 -12.78 -60.93 53.93
CA SER A 56 -11.47 -60.40 53.54
C SER A 56 -11.49 -59.87 52.09
N GLU A 57 -12.08 -60.62 51.16
CA GLU A 57 -12.28 -60.21 49.77
C GLU A 57 -13.21 -59.00 49.64
N LEU A 58 -14.31 -58.98 50.39
CA LEU A 58 -15.23 -57.83 50.42
C LEU A 58 -14.51 -56.57 50.93
N CYS A 59 -13.67 -56.67 51.96
CA CYS A 59 -12.86 -55.54 52.43
C CYS A 59 -11.85 -55.08 51.35
N ARG A 60 -11.17 -56.00 50.66
CA ARG A 60 -10.28 -55.69 49.52
C ARG A 60 -11.03 -55.09 48.32
N TYR A 61 -12.31 -55.40 48.15
CA TYR A 61 -13.16 -54.83 47.09
C TYR A 61 -13.63 -53.42 47.45
N ILE A 62 -14.08 -53.19 48.68
CA ILE A 62 -14.45 -51.86 49.19
C ILE A 62 -13.25 -50.90 49.10
N GLN A 63 -12.06 -51.31 49.54
CA GLN A 63 -10.85 -50.48 49.44
C GLN A 63 -10.45 -50.15 47.98
N ARG A 64 -10.71 -51.05 47.02
CA ARG A 64 -10.53 -50.75 45.59
C ARG A 64 -11.53 -49.70 45.12
N LEU A 65 -12.83 -49.87 45.43
CA LEU A 65 -13.86 -48.89 45.06
C LEU A 65 -13.64 -47.51 45.71
N GLU A 66 -13.19 -47.46 46.97
CA GLU A 66 -12.85 -46.20 47.65
C GLU A 66 -11.66 -45.49 46.96
N LYS A 67 -10.64 -46.25 46.56
CA LYS A 67 -9.49 -45.73 45.81
C LYS A 67 -9.89 -45.25 44.41
N GLU A 68 -10.65 -46.04 43.66
CA GLU A 68 -11.16 -45.69 42.32
C GLU A 68 -12.05 -44.46 42.38
N LYS A 69 -12.94 -44.37 43.37
CA LYS A 69 -13.75 -43.18 43.65
C LYS A 69 -12.85 -41.96 43.89
N GLN A 70 -11.81 -42.07 44.73
CA GLN A 70 -10.93 -40.95 45.02
C GLN A 70 -10.08 -40.54 43.80
N GLU A 71 -9.67 -41.49 42.96
CA GLU A 71 -9.01 -41.22 41.67
C GLU A 71 -9.93 -40.48 40.69
N LEU A 72 -11.21 -40.88 40.60
CA LEU A 72 -12.23 -40.19 39.79
C LEU A 72 -12.58 -38.80 40.34
N GLU A 73 -12.68 -38.62 41.67
CA GLU A 73 -12.91 -37.30 42.30
C GLU A 73 -11.75 -36.34 42.00
N ASN A 74 -10.50 -36.84 42.01
CA ASN A 74 -9.32 -36.07 41.61
C ASN A 74 -9.33 -35.71 40.12
N GLU A 75 -9.67 -36.65 39.22
CA GLU A 75 -9.77 -36.36 37.78
C GLU A 75 -10.86 -35.31 37.50
N VAL A 76 -12.03 -35.43 38.14
CA VAL A 76 -13.12 -34.44 38.06
C VAL A 76 -12.68 -33.06 38.55
N HIS A 77 -11.82 -32.97 39.57
CA HIS A 77 -11.26 -31.68 40.00
C HIS A 77 -10.29 -31.11 38.97
N VAL A 78 -9.37 -31.92 38.44
CA VAL A 78 -8.41 -31.50 37.40
C VAL A 78 -9.14 -31.03 36.13
N LEU A 79 -10.21 -31.72 35.71
CA LEU A 79 -11.04 -31.32 34.56
C LEU A 79 -11.80 -30.02 34.81
N LYS A 80 -12.28 -29.75 36.04
CA LYS A 80 -12.88 -28.46 36.41
C LYS A 80 -11.86 -27.32 36.30
N ASP A 81 -10.65 -27.52 36.79
CA ASP A 81 -9.60 -26.50 36.77
C ASP A 81 -9.08 -26.22 35.35
N GLN A 82 -8.96 -27.26 34.51
CA GLN A 82 -8.68 -27.11 33.08
C GLN A 82 -9.79 -26.32 32.36
N ASN A 83 -11.06 -26.61 32.63
CA ASN A 83 -12.21 -25.90 32.07
C ASN A 83 -12.24 -24.42 32.51
N ALA A 84 -11.97 -24.15 33.80
CA ALA A 84 -11.82 -22.78 34.31
C ALA A 84 -10.66 -22.02 33.64
N SER A 85 -9.50 -22.66 33.48
CA SER A 85 -8.35 -22.10 32.76
C SER A 85 -8.69 -21.80 31.29
N GLN A 86 -9.43 -22.70 30.63
CA GLN A 86 -9.86 -22.52 29.24
C GLN A 86 -10.86 -21.37 29.09
N ARG A 87 -11.85 -21.26 29.99
CA ARG A 87 -12.82 -20.14 30.01
C ARG A 87 -12.12 -18.79 30.17
N LEU A 88 -11.14 -18.69 31.08
CA LEU A 88 -10.38 -17.45 31.29
C LEU A 88 -9.53 -17.09 30.07
N LYS A 89 -8.97 -18.08 29.37
CA LYS A 89 -8.28 -17.89 28.08
C LYS A 89 -9.24 -17.40 26.99
N SER A 90 -10.44 -17.98 26.87
CA SER A 90 -11.47 -17.51 25.93
C SER A 90 -11.89 -16.07 26.20
N GLN A 91 -12.23 -15.71 27.44
CA GLN A 91 -12.59 -14.33 27.82
C GLN A 91 -11.46 -13.33 27.57
N THR A 92 -10.20 -13.75 27.69
CA THR A 92 -9.03 -12.92 27.37
C THR A 92 -8.85 -12.74 25.86
N ALA A 93 -9.20 -13.75 25.06
CA ALA A 93 -9.21 -13.66 23.60
C ALA A 93 -10.39 -12.82 23.08
N GLU A 94 -11.59 -12.98 23.65
CA GLU A 94 -12.80 -12.20 23.34
C GLU A 94 -12.54 -10.70 23.52
N ARG A 95 -12.07 -10.27 24.70
CA ARG A 95 -11.69 -8.86 24.95
C ARG A 95 -10.60 -8.34 24.01
N ARG A 96 -9.71 -9.21 23.55
CA ARG A 96 -8.68 -8.84 22.57
C ARG A 96 -9.25 -8.68 21.16
N ILE A 97 -10.26 -9.47 20.80
CA ILE A 97 -11.02 -9.32 19.54
C ILE A 97 -11.79 -8.00 19.59
N GLU A 98 -12.55 -7.72 20.65
CA GLU A 98 -13.29 -6.46 20.85
C GLU A 98 -12.38 -5.21 20.68
N MET A 99 -11.20 -5.21 21.31
CA MET A 99 -10.23 -4.12 21.16
C MET A 99 -9.67 -3.99 19.73
N LEU A 100 -9.46 -5.11 19.03
CA LEU A 100 -8.98 -5.10 17.64
C LEU A 100 -10.07 -4.67 16.65
N GLU A 101 -11.33 -5.02 16.89
CA GLU A 101 -12.49 -4.58 16.11
C GLU A 101 -12.75 -3.08 16.29
N ALA A 102 -12.66 -2.56 17.52
CA ALA A 102 -12.70 -1.12 17.79
C ALA A 102 -11.56 -0.38 17.08
N SER A 103 -10.31 -0.87 17.23
CA SER A 103 -9.14 -0.29 16.56
C SER A 103 -9.24 -0.32 15.03
N LEU A 104 -9.79 -1.40 14.45
CA LEU A 104 -10.06 -1.50 13.01
C LEU A 104 -11.14 -0.51 12.56
N LYS A 105 -12.21 -0.35 13.34
CA LYS A 105 -13.29 0.61 13.07
C LYS A 105 -12.77 2.05 13.06
N ASP A 106 -11.92 2.41 14.02
CA ASP A 106 -11.29 3.74 14.07
C ASP A 106 -10.29 3.96 12.92
N ALA A 107 -9.54 2.93 12.53
CA ALA A 107 -8.67 2.97 11.34
C ALA A 107 -9.46 3.14 10.03
N ILE A 108 -10.66 2.55 9.93
CA ILE A 108 -11.57 2.78 8.79
C ILE A 108 -12.12 4.21 8.84
N ASN A 109 -12.68 4.65 9.97
CA ASN A 109 -13.26 6.00 10.12
C ASN A 109 -12.25 7.11 9.77
N THR A 110 -11.00 6.99 10.24
CA THR A 110 -9.92 7.94 9.93
C THR A 110 -9.47 7.87 8.48
N GLY A 111 -9.40 6.66 7.89
CA GLY A 111 -9.16 6.47 6.46
C GLY A 111 -10.28 7.03 5.57
N ASP A 112 -11.51 7.04 6.05
CA ASP A 112 -12.68 7.59 5.36
C ASP A 112 -12.69 9.12 5.41
N ALA A 113 -12.42 9.71 6.58
CA ALA A 113 -12.25 11.16 6.73
C ALA A 113 -11.13 11.70 5.83
N PHE A 114 -9.97 11.02 5.75
CA PHE A 114 -8.87 11.43 4.88
C PHE A 114 -9.21 11.35 3.38
N ARG A 115 -10.10 10.42 2.95
CA ARG A 115 -10.60 10.42 1.58
C ARG A 115 -11.52 11.61 1.31
N GLN A 116 -12.45 11.90 2.23
CA GLN A 116 -13.33 13.07 2.10
C GLN A 116 -12.54 14.39 2.04
N GLU A 117 -11.52 14.55 2.89
CA GLU A 117 -10.61 15.72 2.86
C GLU A 117 -9.91 15.85 1.49
N LYS A 118 -9.34 14.75 0.99
CA LYS A 118 -8.70 14.72 -0.33
C LYS A 118 -9.66 15.06 -1.47
N ASP A 119 -10.88 14.53 -1.43
CA ASP A 119 -11.88 14.76 -2.48
C ASP A 119 -12.37 16.23 -2.47
N VAL A 120 -12.48 16.86 -1.30
CA VAL A 120 -12.71 18.31 -1.17
C VAL A 120 -11.56 19.12 -1.75
N VAL A 121 -10.30 18.76 -1.45
CA VAL A 121 -9.12 19.43 -2.03
C VAL A 121 -9.08 19.31 -3.56
N LEU A 122 -9.44 18.15 -4.11
CA LEU A 122 -9.55 17.95 -5.56
C LEU A 122 -10.67 18.78 -6.19
N ALA A 123 -11.83 18.90 -5.52
CA ALA A 123 -12.94 19.74 -5.98
C ALA A 123 -12.57 21.25 -5.98
N VAL A 124 -11.89 21.73 -4.93
CA VAL A 124 -11.35 23.10 -4.90
C VAL A 124 -10.37 23.31 -6.06
N GLN A 125 -9.40 22.41 -6.24
CA GLN A 125 -8.43 22.50 -7.33
C GLN A 125 -9.07 22.43 -8.73
N ALA A 126 -10.21 21.75 -8.88
CA ALA A 126 -10.98 21.77 -10.13
C ALA A 126 -11.62 23.15 -10.38
N SER A 127 -12.28 23.74 -9.37
CA SER A 127 -12.87 25.08 -9.49
C SER A 127 -11.83 26.19 -9.73
N GLU A 128 -10.62 26.05 -9.17
CA GLU A 128 -9.52 26.97 -9.45
C GLU A 128 -9.01 26.86 -10.89
N ARG A 129 -8.93 25.64 -11.46
CA ARG A 129 -8.61 25.44 -12.89
C ARG A 129 -9.67 26.06 -13.80
N GLU A 130 -10.96 25.88 -13.47
CA GLU A 130 -12.07 26.48 -14.23
C GLU A 130 -12.02 28.01 -14.20
N ARG A 131 -11.77 28.61 -13.02
CA ARG A 131 -11.54 30.05 -12.87
C ARG A 131 -10.34 30.54 -13.69
N MET A 132 -9.24 29.78 -13.73
CA MET A 132 -8.08 30.13 -14.56
C MET A 132 -8.38 30.02 -16.06
N ALA A 133 -9.10 28.98 -16.50
CA ALA A 133 -9.51 28.84 -17.90
C ALA A 133 -10.45 29.97 -18.35
N SER A 134 -11.41 30.37 -17.50
CA SER A 134 -12.27 31.54 -17.72
C SER A 134 -11.46 32.84 -17.84
N MET A 135 -10.44 33.02 -16.99
CA MET A 135 -9.55 34.19 -17.05
C MET A 135 -8.70 34.21 -18.33
N VAL A 136 -8.20 33.06 -18.80
CA VAL A 136 -7.47 32.93 -20.06
C VAL A 136 -8.38 33.29 -21.24
N ALA A 137 -9.60 32.76 -21.31
CA ALA A 137 -10.55 33.08 -22.38
C ALA A 137 -10.89 34.58 -22.45
N LEU A 138 -11.00 35.27 -21.31
CA LEU A 138 -11.20 36.72 -21.25
C LEU A 138 -9.97 37.52 -21.74
N LEU A 139 -8.75 37.02 -21.48
CA LEU A 139 -7.52 37.63 -21.99
C LEU A 139 -7.36 37.41 -23.49
N GLU A 140 -7.68 36.22 -23.99
CA GLU A 140 -7.72 35.91 -25.43
C GLU A 140 -8.76 36.78 -26.15
N GLU A 141 -9.97 36.96 -25.60
CA GLU A 141 -10.96 37.86 -26.19
C GLU A 141 -10.48 39.33 -26.19
N ALA A 142 -9.86 39.79 -25.10
CA ALA A 142 -9.28 41.12 -25.03
C ALA A 142 -8.15 41.34 -26.05
N GLN A 143 -7.29 40.35 -26.26
CA GLN A 143 -6.24 40.39 -27.28
C GLN A 143 -6.85 40.42 -28.70
N ASN A 144 -7.81 39.55 -29.01
CA ASN A 144 -8.47 39.52 -30.32
C ASN A 144 -9.11 40.88 -30.65
N ARG A 145 -9.82 41.49 -29.68
CA ARG A 145 -10.40 42.85 -29.83
C ARG A 145 -9.34 43.93 -30.04
N TYR A 146 -8.17 43.81 -29.42
CA TYR A 146 -7.04 44.73 -29.64
C TYR A 146 -6.43 44.57 -31.05
N GLU A 147 -6.25 43.33 -31.52
CA GLU A 147 -5.78 43.05 -32.88
C GLU A 147 -6.77 43.48 -33.96
N ASP A 148 -8.08 43.36 -33.71
CA ASP A 148 -9.14 43.91 -34.57
C ASP A 148 -9.05 45.44 -34.65
N ALA A 149 -8.88 46.12 -33.52
CA ALA A 149 -8.73 47.57 -33.47
C ALA A 149 -7.44 48.05 -34.17
N GLU A 150 -6.33 47.34 -34.02
CA GLU A 150 -5.07 47.63 -34.71
C GLU A 150 -5.18 47.39 -36.22
N ARG A 151 -5.81 46.30 -36.67
CA ARG A 151 -6.10 46.06 -38.10
C ARG A 151 -7.03 47.12 -38.68
N ALA A 152 -8.03 47.59 -37.92
CA ALA A 152 -8.88 48.72 -38.31
C ALA A 152 -8.10 50.04 -38.42
N ARG A 153 -7.19 50.32 -37.47
CA ARG A 153 -6.30 51.50 -37.48
C ARG A 153 -5.37 51.48 -38.70
N GLN A 154 -4.77 50.34 -39.02
CA GLN A 154 -3.94 50.16 -40.22
C GLN A 154 -4.74 50.35 -41.50
N SER A 155 -5.96 49.80 -41.60
CA SER A 155 -6.87 50.02 -42.73
C SER A 155 -7.25 51.51 -42.89
N ALA A 156 -7.53 52.21 -41.80
CA ALA A 156 -7.82 53.64 -41.82
C ALA A 156 -6.59 54.46 -42.27
N THR A 157 -5.39 54.11 -41.79
CA THR A 157 -4.13 54.75 -42.19
C THR A 157 -3.88 54.56 -43.69
N PHE A 158 -4.02 53.32 -44.20
CA PHE A 158 -3.88 53.03 -45.62
C PHE A 158 -4.89 53.80 -46.48
N LYS A 159 -6.16 53.89 -46.05
CA LYS A 159 -7.19 54.69 -46.74
C LYS A 159 -6.87 56.20 -46.74
N LEU A 160 -6.29 56.73 -45.67
CA LEU A 160 -5.84 58.13 -45.64
C LEU A 160 -4.66 58.36 -46.60
N SER A 161 -3.68 57.45 -46.63
CA SER A 161 -2.57 57.51 -47.59
C SER A 161 -3.04 57.35 -49.03
N SER A 162 -4.00 56.47 -49.33
CA SER A 162 -4.54 56.32 -50.68
C SER A 162 -5.43 57.50 -51.10
N LEU A 163 -6.13 58.15 -50.18
CA LEU A 163 -6.84 59.42 -50.44
C LEU A 163 -5.87 60.59 -50.66
N GLN A 164 -4.69 60.60 -50.01
CA GLN A 164 -3.63 61.56 -50.29
C GLN A 164 -2.99 61.32 -51.66
N ALA A 165 -2.68 60.06 -52.00
CA ALA A 165 -2.15 59.69 -53.31
C ALA A 165 -3.14 59.99 -54.45
N THR A 166 -4.39 59.53 -54.34
CA THR A 166 -5.43 59.79 -55.35
C THR A 166 -5.80 61.27 -55.46
N ARG A 167 -5.55 62.11 -54.44
CA ARG A 167 -5.65 63.57 -54.58
C ARG A 167 -4.54 64.14 -55.49
N ALA A 168 -3.34 63.57 -55.46
CA ALA A 168 -2.27 63.91 -56.41
C ALA A 168 -2.56 63.32 -57.81
N ASP A 169 -3.03 62.07 -57.90
CA ASP A 169 -3.30 61.41 -59.18
C ASP A 169 -4.55 61.96 -59.89
N ALA A 170 -5.59 62.38 -59.16
CA ALA A 170 -6.76 63.05 -59.74
C ALA A 170 -6.42 64.48 -60.23
N THR A 171 -5.38 65.10 -59.68
CA THR A 171 -4.77 66.32 -60.24
C THR A 171 -4.03 66.02 -61.56
N SER A 172 -3.81 64.74 -61.89
CA SER A 172 -2.99 64.28 -63.02
C SER A 172 -3.76 63.51 -64.12
N GLN A 173 -4.87 62.83 -63.80
CA GLN A 173 -5.55 61.87 -64.69
C GLN A 173 -6.96 62.28 -65.17
N SER A 174 -7.23 63.56 -65.39
CA SER A 174 -8.52 64.03 -65.94
C SER A 174 -8.68 63.74 -67.47
N LEU A 175 -8.25 62.57 -67.96
CA LEU A 175 -7.92 62.30 -69.37
C LEU A 175 -8.23 60.83 -69.86
N LEU A 176 -9.53 60.45 -69.99
CA LEU A 176 -10.14 59.38 -70.86
C LEU A 176 -10.57 57.97 -70.26
N PRO A 177 -11.54 57.20 -70.89
CA PRO A 177 -12.18 55.96 -70.31
C PRO A 177 -12.35 54.66 -71.23
N PRO A 178 -12.82 53.47 -70.72
CA PRO A 178 -12.82 52.12 -71.40
C PRO A 178 -14.11 51.19 -71.35
N VAL A 179 -14.08 49.90 -71.85
CA VAL A 179 -15.25 48.92 -72.02
C VAL A 179 -14.88 47.36 -71.90
N PRO A 180 -15.77 46.36 -71.56
CA PRO A 180 -15.47 44.92 -71.18
C PRO A 180 -16.12 43.68 -71.96
N LYS A 181 -16.10 42.40 -71.44
CA LYS A 181 -16.47 41.05 -72.06
C LYS A 181 -17.03 39.89 -71.11
N THR A 182 -17.50 38.71 -71.61
CA THR A 182 -18.13 37.51 -70.88
C THR A 182 -17.91 36.04 -71.46
N ILE A 183 -18.52 34.92 -70.92
CA ILE A 183 -18.16 33.44 -71.02
C ILE A 183 -19.38 32.40 -70.94
N PRO A 184 -19.34 31.11 -71.43
CA PRO A 184 -20.01 29.90 -70.81
C PRO A 184 -19.46 28.41 -71.08
N THR A 185 -20.19 27.31 -70.67
CA THR A 185 -19.89 25.80 -70.68
C THR A 185 -21.16 24.90 -71.00
N PRO A 186 -21.48 23.57 -70.66
CA PRO A 186 -20.84 22.33 -70.03
C PRO A 186 -21.31 20.84 -70.50
N ARG A 187 -21.00 19.72 -69.74
CA ARG A 187 -21.78 18.42 -69.41
C ARG A 187 -21.76 17.00 -70.16
N SER A 188 -21.76 15.86 -69.38
CA SER A 188 -22.69 14.63 -69.36
C SER A 188 -22.39 13.12 -69.80
N LEU A 189 -22.54 12.15 -68.85
CA LEU A 189 -23.10 10.73 -68.71
C LEU A 189 -23.30 9.61 -69.82
N SER A 190 -23.27 8.30 -69.42
CA SER A 190 -24.25 7.17 -69.75
C SER A 190 -23.89 5.73 -69.21
N SER A 191 -24.71 4.67 -69.44
CA SER A 191 -24.67 3.30 -68.80
C SER A 191 -25.33 2.16 -69.66
N ASN A 192 -25.21 0.85 -69.31
CA ASN A 192 -25.97 -0.27 -69.95
C ASN A 192 -26.28 -1.56 -69.11
N VAL A 193 -26.35 -2.78 -69.73
CA VAL A 193 -27.42 -3.81 -69.53
C VAL A 193 -26.97 -5.32 -69.57
N LEU A 194 -27.90 -6.31 -69.40
CA LEU A 194 -27.71 -7.73 -69.00
C LEU A 194 -28.68 -8.73 -69.71
N LEU A 195 -28.28 -9.99 -70.02
CA LEU A 195 -29.18 -11.11 -70.45
C LEU A 195 -28.61 -12.54 -70.20
N GLU A 196 -29.48 -13.56 -70.37
CA GLU A 196 -29.26 -15.00 -70.64
C GLU A 196 -29.28 -15.99 -69.45
N GLY A 197 -29.76 -17.23 -69.71
CA GLY A 197 -29.92 -18.29 -68.70
C GLY A 197 -30.36 -19.64 -69.27
N SER A 198 -29.45 -20.63 -69.20
CA SER A 198 -29.74 -22.08 -69.33
C SER A 198 -28.63 -22.97 -68.77
N VAL A 199 -27.42 -22.42 -68.57
CA VAL A 199 -26.27 -23.05 -67.87
C VAL A 199 -26.42 -22.97 -66.32
N ASP A 200 -27.60 -22.53 -65.89
CA ASP A 200 -27.88 -21.82 -64.63
C ASP A 200 -27.70 -22.67 -63.35
N PHE A 201 -27.71 -24.01 -63.42
CA PHE A 201 -27.53 -24.82 -62.20
C PHE A 201 -26.05 -24.99 -61.82
N ASP A 202 -25.18 -25.40 -62.75
CA ASP A 202 -23.75 -25.51 -62.49
C ASP A 202 -23.08 -24.14 -62.39
N GLU A 203 -23.55 -23.13 -63.15
CA GLU A 203 -23.10 -21.75 -62.95
C GLU A 203 -23.52 -21.21 -61.57
N ARG A 204 -24.71 -21.55 -61.05
CA ARG A 204 -25.07 -21.24 -59.65
C ARG A 204 -24.18 -21.98 -58.66
N ILE A 205 -23.83 -23.25 -58.88
CA ILE A 205 -22.92 -23.98 -57.99
C ILE A 205 -21.53 -23.33 -57.98
N GLU A 206 -20.94 -23.03 -59.14
CA GLU A 206 -19.65 -22.35 -59.23
C GLU A 206 -19.71 -20.90 -58.74
N LYS A 207 -20.86 -20.23 -58.87
CA LYS A 207 -21.08 -18.91 -58.25
C LYS A 207 -21.09 -19.04 -56.72
N TYR A 208 -21.85 -19.97 -56.15
CA TYR A 208 -21.88 -20.18 -54.71
C TYR A 208 -20.53 -20.60 -54.13
N LYS A 209 -19.73 -21.41 -54.85
CA LYS A 209 -18.32 -21.68 -54.47
C LYS A 209 -17.49 -20.40 -54.41
N ARG A 210 -17.56 -19.55 -55.45
CA ARG A 210 -16.88 -18.25 -55.48
C ARG A 210 -17.36 -17.28 -54.40
N ASP A 211 -18.67 -17.23 -54.13
CA ASP A 211 -19.27 -16.39 -53.10
C ASP A 211 -18.87 -16.85 -51.68
N ILE A 212 -18.78 -18.17 -51.43
CA ILE A 212 -18.29 -18.76 -50.18
C ILE A 212 -16.79 -18.48 -49.97
N GLU A 213 -15.99 -18.57 -51.02
CA GLU A 213 -14.54 -18.30 -50.93
C GLU A 213 -14.26 -16.80 -50.76
N LEU A 214 -15.03 -15.92 -51.43
CA LEU A 214 -15.05 -14.48 -51.15
C LEU A 214 -15.50 -14.15 -49.73
N LEU A 215 -16.44 -14.92 -49.17
CA LEU A 215 -16.85 -14.76 -47.76
C LEU A 215 -15.72 -15.17 -46.81
N ARG A 216 -15.00 -16.27 -47.07
CA ARG A 216 -13.81 -16.66 -46.29
C ARG A 216 -12.72 -15.60 -46.32
N GLN A 217 -12.32 -15.17 -47.52
CA GLN A 217 -11.27 -14.15 -47.68
C GLN A 217 -11.64 -12.83 -47.00
N LYS A 218 -12.93 -12.44 -47.03
CA LYS A 218 -13.42 -11.30 -46.25
C LYS A 218 -13.34 -11.53 -44.75
N LEU A 219 -13.68 -12.73 -44.27
CA LEU A 219 -13.65 -13.08 -42.84
C LEU A 219 -12.21 -13.03 -42.31
N GLU A 220 -11.30 -13.72 -42.99
CA GLU A 220 -9.85 -13.74 -42.72
C GLU A 220 -9.26 -12.32 -42.70
N LEU A 221 -9.54 -11.51 -43.72
CA LEU A 221 -9.10 -10.10 -43.78
C LEU A 221 -9.72 -9.23 -42.67
N THR A 222 -10.96 -9.51 -42.22
CA THR A 222 -11.52 -8.85 -41.03
C THR A 222 -10.90 -9.31 -39.71
N GLU A 223 -10.47 -10.57 -39.60
CA GLU A 223 -9.74 -11.09 -38.43
C GLU A 223 -8.33 -10.49 -38.37
N GLU A 224 -7.61 -10.40 -39.50
CA GLU A 224 -6.32 -9.69 -39.59
C GLU A 224 -6.45 -8.21 -39.22
N GLN A 225 -7.47 -7.51 -39.74
CA GLN A 225 -7.72 -6.11 -39.35
C GLN A 225 -8.10 -5.96 -37.88
N ALA A 226 -8.79 -6.94 -37.28
CA ALA A 226 -9.09 -6.93 -35.85
C ALA A 226 -7.81 -7.15 -35.02
N ALA A 227 -6.94 -8.08 -35.45
CA ALA A 227 -5.66 -8.36 -34.81
C ALA A 227 -4.70 -7.16 -34.86
N GLU A 228 -4.56 -6.49 -36.02
CA GLU A 228 -3.74 -5.28 -36.13
C GLU A 228 -4.34 -4.11 -35.33
N ARG A 229 -5.67 -3.91 -35.33
CA ARG A 229 -6.29 -2.90 -34.45
C ARG A 229 -6.03 -3.19 -32.97
N GLN A 230 -6.12 -4.44 -32.54
CA GLN A 230 -5.84 -4.84 -31.16
C GLN A 230 -4.36 -4.64 -30.81
N LYS A 231 -3.44 -5.02 -31.71
CA LYS A 231 -1.98 -4.82 -31.58
C LYS A 231 -1.60 -3.34 -31.47
N LEU A 232 -2.24 -2.48 -32.26
CA LEU A 232 -2.05 -1.02 -32.24
C LEU A 232 -2.64 -0.39 -30.97
N ALA A 233 -3.81 -0.85 -30.51
CA ALA A 233 -4.37 -0.44 -29.22
C ALA A 233 -3.48 -0.84 -28.03
N VAL A 234 -2.89 -2.04 -28.07
CA VAL A 234 -1.94 -2.52 -27.04
C VAL A 234 -0.63 -1.74 -27.07
N SER A 235 -0.08 -1.38 -28.24
CA SER A 235 1.15 -0.57 -28.31
C SER A 235 0.92 0.87 -27.83
N LEU A 236 -0.24 1.47 -28.14
CA LEU A 236 -0.62 2.78 -27.60
C LEU A 236 -0.78 2.73 -26.07
N ALA A 237 -1.52 1.76 -25.53
CA ALA A 237 -1.70 1.61 -24.08
C ALA A 237 -0.38 1.34 -23.33
N LEU A 238 0.56 0.60 -23.95
CA LEU A 238 1.91 0.42 -23.41
C LEU A 238 2.73 1.72 -23.42
N HIS A 239 2.62 2.53 -24.47
CA HIS A 239 3.30 3.83 -24.55
C HIS A 239 2.73 4.85 -23.56
N GLU A 240 1.41 4.89 -23.41
CA GLU A 240 0.70 5.71 -22.41
C GLU A 240 1.11 5.32 -20.98
N ALA A 241 1.08 4.02 -20.65
CA ALA A 241 1.55 3.52 -19.35
C ALA A 241 3.05 3.78 -19.09
N GLN A 242 3.89 3.81 -20.14
CA GLN A 242 5.30 4.21 -20.03
C GLN A 242 5.44 5.70 -19.72
N LEU A 243 4.70 6.57 -20.40
CA LEU A 243 4.67 8.01 -20.13
C LEU A 243 4.20 8.30 -18.70
N ASP A 244 3.11 7.66 -18.25
CA ASP A 244 2.62 7.78 -16.87
C ASP A 244 3.66 7.31 -15.85
N SER A 245 4.35 6.18 -16.10
CA SER A 245 5.39 5.70 -15.20
C SER A 245 6.58 6.68 -15.10
N SER A 246 6.92 7.34 -16.21
CA SER A 246 7.96 8.38 -16.27
C SER A 246 7.53 9.63 -15.50
N ASN A 247 6.30 10.11 -15.74
CA ASN A 247 5.71 11.27 -15.06
C ASN A 247 5.65 11.08 -13.53
N VAL A 248 5.28 9.88 -13.06
CA VAL A 248 5.26 9.55 -11.63
C VAL A 248 6.67 9.55 -11.02
N VAL A 249 7.68 9.05 -11.75
CA VAL A 249 9.08 9.05 -11.30
C VAL A 249 9.64 10.48 -11.22
N GLU A 250 9.45 11.30 -12.25
CA GLU A 250 9.92 12.69 -12.25
C GLU A 250 9.17 13.56 -11.22
N HIS A 251 7.85 13.40 -11.05
CA HIS A 251 7.10 14.07 -9.98
C HIS A 251 7.63 13.67 -8.59
N MET A 252 7.88 12.38 -8.33
CA MET A 252 8.42 11.91 -7.06
C MET A 252 9.85 12.44 -6.80
N LYS A 253 10.68 12.54 -7.85
CA LYS A 253 12.01 13.14 -7.80
C LYS A 253 11.95 14.63 -7.47
N LEU A 254 11.14 15.41 -8.19
CA LEU A 254 10.92 16.83 -7.92
C LEU A 254 10.39 17.07 -6.51
N GLU A 255 9.51 16.21 -6.00
CA GLU A 255 9.05 16.31 -4.61
C GLU A 255 10.16 16.00 -3.60
N CYS A 256 11.05 15.04 -3.87
CA CYS A 256 12.21 14.77 -3.02
C CYS A 256 13.20 15.94 -3.02
N GLU A 257 13.48 16.53 -4.19
CA GLU A 257 14.33 17.72 -4.33
C GLU A 257 13.73 18.93 -3.59
N ARG A 258 12.40 19.14 -3.71
CA ARG A 258 11.66 20.14 -2.94
C ARG A 258 11.83 19.95 -1.43
N ARG A 259 11.54 18.75 -0.90
CA ARG A 259 11.67 18.46 0.55
C ARG A 259 13.11 18.60 1.06
N ILE A 260 14.11 18.28 0.24
CA ILE A 260 15.53 18.50 0.57
C ILE A 260 15.84 20.00 0.64
N ASN A 261 15.30 20.81 -0.26
CA ASN A 261 15.51 22.25 -0.26
C ASN A 261 14.74 22.96 0.86
N GLU A 262 13.52 22.52 1.18
CA GLU A 262 12.75 22.92 2.36
C GLU A 262 13.56 22.61 3.65
N TRP A 263 14.11 21.40 3.78
CA TRP A 263 14.95 21.02 4.92
C TRP A 263 16.23 21.85 5.03
N ARG A 264 16.94 22.08 3.92
CA ARG A 264 18.14 22.94 3.84
C ARG A 264 17.82 24.38 4.26
N HIS A 265 16.69 24.92 3.82
CA HIS A 265 16.25 26.25 4.20
C HIS A 265 15.97 26.35 5.70
N CYS A 266 15.21 25.39 6.25
CA CYS A 266 14.95 25.31 7.69
C CYS A 266 16.23 25.17 8.53
N GLU A 267 17.24 24.44 8.06
CA GLU A 267 18.53 24.32 8.75
C GLU A 267 19.36 25.61 8.65
N ALA A 268 19.33 26.31 7.51
CA ALA A 268 19.96 27.62 7.36
C ALA A 268 19.31 28.70 8.25
N VAL A 269 17.97 28.66 8.40
CA VAL A 269 17.23 29.51 9.35
C VAL A 269 17.67 29.20 10.79
N ARG A 270 17.65 27.92 11.21
CA ARG A 270 18.12 27.51 12.55
C ARG A 270 19.58 27.90 12.83
N ALA A 271 20.45 27.83 11.82
CA ALA A 271 21.84 28.26 11.95
C ALA A 271 21.94 29.76 12.20
N LYS A 272 21.17 30.58 11.47
CA LYS A 272 21.12 32.04 11.62
C LYS A 272 20.47 32.49 12.93
N GLU A 273 19.39 31.82 13.37
CA GLU A 273 18.77 32.05 14.68
C GLU A 273 19.77 31.82 15.82
N LYS A 274 20.54 30.72 15.74
CA LYS A 274 21.61 30.40 16.69
C LYS A 274 22.77 31.40 16.64
N GLU A 275 23.10 31.94 15.48
CA GLU A 275 24.11 33.00 15.34
C GLU A 275 23.62 34.32 15.97
N SER A 276 22.37 34.72 15.74
CA SER A 276 21.74 35.89 16.40
C SER A 276 21.79 35.77 17.92
N ALA A 277 21.34 34.64 18.47
CA ALA A 277 21.37 34.39 19.91
C ALA A 277 22.79 34.47 20.51
N LEU A 278 23.82 34.01 19.77
CA LEU A 278 25.21 34.12 20.21
C LEU A 278 25.74 35.56 20.14
N ASP A 279 25.29 36.38 19.20
CA ASP A 279 25.65 37.80 19.13
C ASP A 279 24.88 38.68 20.13
N GLU A 280 23.65 38.29 20.48
CA GLU A 280 22.87 38.82 21.61
C GLU A 280 23.57 38.49 22.95
N ASP A 281 23.98 37.24 23.18
CA ASP A 281 24.82 36.85 24.33
C ASP A 281 26.12 37.67 24.39
N ARG A 282 26.84 37.80 23.26
CA ARG A 282 28.06 38.63 23.18
C ARG A 282 27.76 40.10 23.47
N TYR A 283 26.62 40.64 23.06
CA TYR A 283 26.21 42.01 23.38
C TYR A 283 25.92 42.16 24.87
N SER A 284 25.15 41.23 25.45
CA SER A 284 24.83 41.18 26.87
C SER A 284 26.10 41.15 27.74
N ILE A 285 27.04 40.24 27.45
CA ILE A 285 28.32 40.12 28.19
C ILE A 285 29.14 41.42 28.09
N ARG A 286 29.17 42.09 26.93
CA ARG A 286 29.85 43.41 26.77
C ARG A 286 29.17 44.50 27.59
N LEU A 287 27.85 44.47 27.70
CA LEU A 287 27.05 45.43 28.47
C LEU A 287 27.21 45.20 29.98
N GLU A 288 27.12 43.96 30.46
CA GLU A 288 27.41 43.58 31.84
C GLU A 288 28.83 43.97 32.26
N MET A 289 29.84 43.69 31.42
CA MET A 289 31.23 44.09 31.68
C MET A 289 31.38 45.62 31.78
N ARG A 290 30.67 46.38 30.94
CA ARG A 290 30.65 47.85 31.01
C ARG A 290 30.02 48.35 32.31
N TYR A 291 28.89 47.78 32.73
CA TYR A 291 28.26 48.12 34.01
C TYR A 291 29.11 47.70 35.21
N ALA A 292 29.78 46.55 35.17
CA ALA A 292 30.70 46.11 36.22
C ALA A 292 31.90 47.07 36.37
N LEU A 293 32.47 47.56 35.26
CA LEU A 293 33.53 48.57 35.28
C LEU A 293 33.02 49.92 35.84
N GLN A 294 31.84 50.38 35.42
CA GLN A 294 31.24 51.61 35.95
C GLN A 294 30.91 51.50 37.44
N ARG A 295 30.40 50.34 37.88
CA ARG A 295 30.12 50.07 39.29
C ARG A 295 31.39 50.07 40.12
N SER A 296 32.45 49.39 39.66
CA SER A 296 33.77 49.43 40.30
C SER A 296 34.32 50.86 40.43
N GLN A 297 34.17 51.70 39.41
CA GLN A 297 34.56 53.13 39.47
C GLN A 297 33.71 53.95 40.47
N ILE A 298 32.43 53.60 40.68
CA ILE A 298 31.57 54.21 41.69
C ILE A 298 32.00 53.73 43.08
N ASP A 299 32.16 52.43 43.28
CA ASP A 299 32.56 51.81 44.54
C ASP A 299 33.95 52.34 45.00
N GLN A 300 34.90 52.50 44.08
CA GLN A 300 36.20 53.16 44.32
C GLN A 300 36.05 54.62 44.76
N ARG A 301 35.15 55.40 44.13
CA ARG A 301 34.89 56.79 44.54
C ARG A 301 34.20 56.87 45.89
N VAL A 302 33.29 55.95 46.21
CA VAL A 302 32.64 55.87 47.52
C VAL A 302 33.66 55.52 48.60
N ALA A 303 34.54 54.55 48.36
CA ALA A 303 35.62 54.20 49.29
C ALA A 303 36.61 55.35 49.53
N LEU A 304 36.99 56.09 48.48
CA LEU A 304 37.83 57.29 48.61
C LEU A 304 37.12 58.41 49.42
N LEU A 305 35.84 58.66 49.16
CA LEU A 305 35.05 59.63 49.92
C LEU A 305 34.85 59.20 51.39
N GLN A 306 34.71 57.90 51.65
CA GLN A 306 34.62 57.36 53.01
C GLN A 306 35.93 57.56 53.77
N ALA A 307 37.07 57.19 53.18
CA ALA A 307 38.39 57.46 53.75
C ALA A 307 38.62 58.97 53.98
N GLU A 308 38.21 59.83 53.03
CA GLU A 308 38.25 61.28 53.22
C GLU A 308 37.35 61.79 54.36
N THR A 309 36.23 61.12 54.67
CA THR A 309 35.40 61.48 55.84
C THR A 309 35.97 60.96 57.15
N GLU A 310 36.60 59.78 57.16
CA GLU A 310 37.29 59.23 58.33
C GLU A 310 38.45 60.16 58.73
N PHE A 311 39.31 60.52 57.77
CA PHE A 311 40.38 61.52 57.93
C PHE A 311 39.92 62.92 58.37
N LYS A 312 38.63 63.26 58.23
CA LYS A 312 38.05 64.56 58.66
C LYS A 312 37.26 64.46 59.97
N THR A 313 36.96 63.25 60.45
CA THR A 313 36.16 63.02 61.66
C THR A 313 37.03 62.65 62.86
N ASP A 314 38.19 62.02 62.64
CA ASP A 314 39.13 61.69 63.71
C ASP A 314 39.90 62.92 64.23
N ARG A 315 40.09 62.97 65.56
CA ARG A 315 41.01 63.91 66.21
C ARG A 315 42.46 63.45 65.98
N PRO A 316 43.42 64.39 65.84
CA PRO A 316 44.82 64.03 65.68
C PRO A 316 45.37 63.35 66.94
N SER A 317 45.57 62.04 66.88
CA SER A 317 46.31 61.23 67.85
C SER A 317 47.66 60.84 67.24
N PRO A 318 48.80 61.35 67.73
CA PRO A 318 50.09 61.13 67.07
C PRO A 318 50.69 59.77 67.44
N ARG A 319 50.34 58.72 66.68
CA ARG A 319 51.12 57.47 66.60
C ARG A 319 51.19 56.94 65.17
N GLU A 320 52.33 57.23 64.54
CA GLU A 320 53.07 56.38 63.59
C GLU A 320 52.27 55.32 62.81
N PRO A 321 51.84 55.62 61.57
CA PRO A 321 51.57 54.59 60.58
C PRO A 321 52.92 54.00 60.13
N ILE A 322 53.30 52.86 60.69
CA ILE A 322 54.41 52.07 60.13
C ILE A 322 53.95 51.49 58.79
N GLU A 323 54.68 51.84 57.73
CA GLU A 323 54.39 51.42 56.36
C GLU A 323 54.39 49.88 56.26
N SER A 324 53.25 49.32 55.87
CA SER A 324 53.07 47.88 55.65
C SER A 324 52.14 47.68 54.45
N ASP A 325 52.72 47.76 53.25
CA ASP A 325 52.00 47.76 51.97
C ASP A 325 51.24 46.46 51.64
N PHE A 326 51.28 45.47 52.53
CA PHE A 326 50.50 44.24 52.47
C PHE A 326 49.34 44.28 53.49
N SER A 327 48.35 45.14 53.23
CA SER A 327 47.11 45.11 54.00
C SER A 327 46.45 43.73 53.92
N ILE A 328 45.90 43.26 55.04
CA ILE A 328 45.22 41.96 55.12
C ILE A 328 44.00 41.92 54.17
N GLY A 329 43.35 43.07 53.95
CA GLY A 329 42.23 43.19 53.01
C GLY A 329 42.62 42.95 51.54
N THR A 330 43.84 43.34 51.11
CA THR A 330 44.30 43.09 49.74
C THR A 330 44.58 41.60 49.50
N LEU A 331 45.05 40.88 50.52
CA LEU A 331 45.23 39.43 50.46
C LEU A 331 43.87 38.69 50.40
N ASP A 332 42.90 39.14 51.19
CA ASP A 332 41.55 38.54 51.22
C ASP A 332 40.79 38.79 49.90
N GLU A 333 40.92 39.98 49.31
CA GLU A 333 40.35 40.28 47.98
C GLU A 333 40.95 39.38 46.88
N VAL A 334 42.26 39.10 46.94
CA VAL A 334 42.93 38.14 46.03
C VAL A 334 42.44 36.71 46.26
N LEU A 335 42.24 36.30 47.53
CA LEU A 335 41.66 35.01 47.88
C LEU A 335 40.23 34.85 47.34
N VAL A 336 39.37 35.86 47.51
CA VAL A 336 38.00 35.88 46.99
C VAL A 336 37.98 35.83 45.47
N ARG A 337 38.85 36.61 44.78
CA ARG A 337 39.01 36.52 43.31
C ARG A 337 39.43 35.12 42.86
N MET A 338 40.41 34.51 43.53
CA MET A 338 40.89 33.16 43.21
C MET A 338 39.80 32.09 43.44
N GLN A 339 39.03 32.21 44.52
CA GLN A 339 37.90 31.29 44.80
C GLN A 339 36.79 31.46 43.77
N LEU A 340 36.43 32.68 43.38
CA LEU A 340 35.45 32.96 42.34
C LEU A 340 35.88 32.38 40.99
N GLU A 341 37.15 32.52 40.59
CA GLU A 341 37.64 31.98 39.32
C GLU A 341 37.79 30.44 39.37
N GLN A 342 38.07 29.84 40.53
CA GLN A 342 37.93 28.38 40.74
C GLN A 342 36.47 27.91 40.61
N VAL A 343 35.50 28.67 41.12
CA VAL A 343 34.07 28.35 40.94
C VAL A 343 33.66 28.51 39.47
N ARG A 344 34.16 29.54 38.78
CA ARG A 344 33.89 29.80 37.36
C ARG A 344 34.43 28.70 36.45
N THR A 345 35.69 28.32 36.63
CA THR A 345 36.32 27.22 35.87
C THR A 345 35.61 25.88 36.11
N ARG A 346 35.30 25.54 37.37
CA ARG A 346 34.51 24.33 37.70
C ARG A 346 33.10 24.36 37.07
N ARG A 347 32.42 25.50 37.06
CA ARG A 347 31.12 25.68 36.37
C ARG A 347 31.24 25.50 34.86
N PHE A 348 32.29 26.05 34.24
CA PHE A 348 32.53 25.92 32.80
C PHE A 348 32.88 24.47 32.40
N GLU A 349 33.66 23.76 33.21
CA GLU A 349 33.89 22.32 33.04
C GLU A 349 32.60 21.50 33.17
N ALA A 350 31.77 21.80 34.16
CA ALA A 350 30.49 21.12 34.37
C ALA A 350 29.55 21.35 33.15
N LEU A 351 29.50 22.58 32.63
CA LEU A 351 28.77 22.92 31.41
C LEU A 351 29.31 22.12 30.20
N LYS A 352 30.63 22.07 30.01
CA LYS A 352 31.27 21.29 28.93
C LYS A 352 30.94 19.80 29.04
N LYS A 353 30.98 19.22 30.24
CA LYS A 353 30.60 17.82 30.51
C LYS A 353 29.12 17.58 30.22
N ALA A 354 28.22 18.47 30.66
CA ALA A 354 26.78 18.38 30.39
C ALA A 354 26.44 18.48 28.88
N LEU A 355 27.10 19.38 28.14
CA LEU A 355 26.94 19.50 26.69
C LEU A 355 27.43 18.25 25.94
N LEU A 356 28.54 17.65 26.36
CA LEU A 356 29.02 16.38 25.81
C LEU A 356 28.05 15.22 26.08
N ILE A 357 27.48 15.13 27.29
CA ILE A 357 26.46 14.13 27.63
C ILE A 357 25.20 14.32 26.77
N ARG A 358 24.69 15.56 26.64
CA ARG A 358 23.54 15.87 25.78
C ARG A 358 23.81 15.52 24.32
N HIS A 359 25.00 15.82 23.80
CA HIS A 359 25.38 15.46 22.43
C HIS A 359 25.48 13.94 22.23
N ALA A 360 26.04 13.20 23.19
CA ALA A 360 26.09 11.74 23.16
C ALA A 360 24.67 11.11 23.16
N GLN A 361 23.76 11.62 24.00
CA GLN A 361 22.36 11.19 24.05
C GLN A 361 21.63 11.46 22.73
N LEU A 362 21.79 12.66 22.14
CA LEU A 362 21.21 12.99 20.83
C LEU A 362 21.76 12.11 19.71
N ASN A 363 23.07 11.85 19.70
CA ASN A 363 23.69 10.94 18.73
C ASN A 363 23.23 9.48 18.89
N GLN A 364 22.96 9.03 20.13
CA GLN A 364 22.39 7.71 20.37
C GLN A 364 20.94 7.64 19.87
N ALA A 365 20.09 8.61 20.22
CA ALA A 365 18.70 8.67 19.75
C ALA A 365 18.61 8.72 18.22
N ALA A 366 19.49 9.48 17.56
CA ALA A 366 19.60 9.52 16.10
C ALA A 366 19.99 8.17 15.49
N LYS A 367 20.95 7.44 16.10
CA LYS A 367 21.32 6.07 15.69
C LYS A 367 20.17 5.09 15.86
N GLU A 368 19.45 5.15 16.99
CA GLU A 368 18.30 4.28 17.24
C GLU A 368 17.16 4.53 16.23
N LEU A 369 16.84 5.80 15.95
CA LEU A 369 15.86 6.17 14.93
C LEU A 369 16.28 5.71 13.53
N PHE A 370 17.56 5.87 13.16
CA PHE A 370 18.10 5.38 11.89
C PHE A 370 18.02 3.84 11.77
N CYS A 371 18.34 3.11 12.84
CA CYS A 371 18.20 1.66 12.88
C CYS A 371 16.73 1.20 12.76
N ARG A 372 15.79 1.88 13.45
CA ARG A 372 14.34 1.61 13.32
C ARG A 372 13.85 1.88 11.90
N TRP A 373 14.22 3.01 11.30
CA TRP A 373 13.90 3.34 9.92
C TRP A 373 14.45 2.30 8.93
N LYS A 374 15.71 1.90 9.08
CA LYS A 374 16.35 0.88 8.24
C LYS A 374 15.61 -0.46 8.33
N LEU A 375 15.23 -0.90 9.53
CA LEU A 375 14.45 -2.12 9.77
C LEU A 375 13.05 -2.03 9.14
N GLN A 376 12.37 -0.89 9.30
CA GLN A 376 11.05 -0.64 8.70
C GLN A 376 11.13 -0.66 7.16
N ALA A 377 12.16 -0.04 6.58
CA ALA A 377 12.40 -0.04 5.14
C ALA A 377 12.68 -1.45 4.58
N SER A 378 13.48 -2.28 5.28
CA SER A 378 13.68 -3.68 4.90
C SER A 378 12.38 -4.50 5.02
N ASN A 379 11.61 -4.31 6.09
CA ASN A 379 10.36 -5.03 6.29
C ASN A 379 9.32 -4.64 5.21
N MET A 380 9.20 -3.36 4.87
CA MET A 380 8.35 -2.91 3.76
C MET A 380 8.79 -3.48 2.41
N ARG A 381 10.09 -3.61 2.15
CA ARG A 381 10.62 -4.25 0.94
C ARG A 381 10.28 -5.75 0.89
N ILE A 382 10.42 -6.46 2.01
CA ILE A 382 10.08 -7.89 2.13
C ILE A 382 8.57 -8.10 1.96
N MET A 383 7.73 -7.29 2.59
CA MET A 383 6.27 -7.36 2.45
C MET A 383 5.81 -7.11 1.01
N ARG A 384 6.40 -6.13 0.31
CA ARG A 384 6.15 -5.90 -1.12
C ARG A 384 6.56 -7.10 -1.98
N LEU A 385 7.73 -7.69 -1.73
CA LEU A 385 8.19 -8.89 -2.44
C LEU A 385 7.26 -10.09 -2.20
N ASN A 386 6.85 -10.31 -0.96
CA ASN A 386 5.90 -11.37 -0.59
C ASN A 386 4.53 -11.18 -1.25
N ALA A 387 4.03 -9.95 -1.35
CA ALA A 387 2.79 -9.64 -2.07
C ALA A 387 2.91 -9.97 -3.57
N VAL A 388 4.02 -9.60 -4.22
CA VAL A 388 4.28 -9.95 -5.64
C VAL A 388 4.35 -11.47 -5.82
N LEU A 389 5.06 -12.19 -4.95
CA LEU A 389 5.15 -13.66 -4.98
C LEU A 389 3.78 -14.33 -4.75
N HIS A 390 2.92 -13.75 -3.89
CA HIS A 390 1.57 -14.24 -3.66
C HIS A 390 0.67 -14.03 -4.88
N MET A 391 0.72 -12.85 -5.51
CA MET A 391 0.01 -12.57 -6.76
C MET A 391 0.47 -13.48 -7.92
N TYR A 392 1.77 -13.74 -8.01
CA TYR A 392 2.33 -14.69 -8.99
C TYR A 392 1.80 -16.12 -8.78
N ARG A 393 1.75 -16.61 -7.53
CA ARG A 393 1.13 -17.91 -7.20
C ARG A 393 -0.35 -17.95 -7.57
N ILE A 394 -1.10 -16.88 -7.29
CA ILE A 394 -2.51 -16.77 -7.70
C ILE A 394 -2.65 -16.86 -9.23
N ALA A 395 -1.84 -16.14 -9.99
CA ALA A 395 -1.84 -16.18 -11.45
C ALA A 395 -1.56 -17.59 -12.01
N LEU A 396 -0.52 -18.27 -11.49
CA LEU A 396 -0.22 -19.66 -11.83
C LEU A 396 -1.37 -20.63 -11.51
N HIS A 397 -2.06 -20.45 -10.39
CA HIS A 397 -3.23 -21.26 -10.05
C HIS A 397 -4.43 -20.97 -10.98
N PHE A 398 -4.62 -19.72 -11.43
CA PHE A 398 -5.64 -19.40 -12.45
C PHE A 398 -5.31 -20.02 -13.80
N GLU A 399 -4.06 -19.98 -14.27
CA GLU A 399 -3.64 -20.68 -15.48
C GLU A 399 -3.85 -22.19 -15.38
N SER A 400 -3.43 -22.80 -14.26
CA SER A 400 -3.59 -24.25 -14.04
C SER A 400 -5.06 -24.65 -14.03
N ARG A 401 -5.93 -23.83 -13.42
CA ARG A 401 -7.40 -24.02 -13.48
C ARG A 401 -7.96 -23.83 -14.90
N LYS A 402 -7.44 -22.89 -15.70
CA LYS A 402 -7.83 -22.70 -17.11
C LYS A 402 -7.45 -23.93 -17.95
N LYS A 403 -6.20 -24.39 -17.84
CA LYS A 403 -5.69 -25.60 -18.51
C LYS A 403 -6.50 -26.85 -18.13
N LEU A 404 -6.83 -27.02 -16.84
CA LEU A 404 -7.67 -28.13 -16.35
C LEU A 404 -9.12 -28.06 -16.87
N ARG A 405 -9.72 -26.86 -16.99
CA ARG A 405 -11.05 -26.71 -17.60
C ARG A 405 -11.04 -27.15 -19.07
N SER A 406 -10.07 -26.68 -19.86
CA SER A 406 -9.92 -27.09 -21.27
C SER A 406 -9.68 -28.59 -21.42
N PHE A 407 -8.87 -29.21 -20.55
CA PHE A 407 -8.65 -30.65 -20.55
C PHE A 407 -9.93 -31.44 -20.23
N ASN A 408 -10.70 -31.03 -19.21
CA ASN A 408 -11.97 -31.67 -18.88
C ASN A 408 -12.99 -31.52 -20.04
N GLN A 409 -13.09 -30.33 -20.65
CA GLN A 409 -13.95 -30.10 -21.80
C GLN A 409 -13.60 -31.02 -22.98
N TRP A 410 -12.31 -31.13 -23.33
CA TRP A 410 -11.82 -32.05 -24.36
C TRP A 410 -12.11 -33.52 -24.03
N ARG A 411 -11.89 -33.93 -22.78
CA ARG A 411 -12.15 -35.30 -22.30
C ARG A 411 -13.63 -35.65 -22.42
N ASP A 412 -14.50 -34.72 -22.04
CA ASP A 412 -15.95 -34.96 -22.01
C ASP A 412 -16.56 -34.87 -23.43
N GLN A 413 -16.01 -34.02 -24.32
CA GLN A 413 -16.25 -34.11 -25.78
C GLN A 413 -15.81 -35.45 -26.38
N THR A 414 -14.63 -35.95 -25.98
CA THR A 414 -14.11 -37.25 -26.45
C THR A 414 -15.02 -38.42 -26.03
N ARG A 415 -15.53 -38.38 -24.79
CA ARG A 415 -16.56 -39.32 -24.30
C ARG A 415 -17.87 -39.23 -25.07
N GLN A 416 -18.32 -38.02 -25.40
CA GLN A 416 -19.52 -37.81 -26.21
C GLN A 416 -19.36 -38.41 -27.63
N LEU A 417 -18.21 -38.19 -28.28
CA LEU A 417 -17.89 -38.79 -29.58
C LEU A 417 -17.82 -40.32 -29.52
N GLN A 418 -17.23 -40.89 -28.46
CA GLN A 418 -17.24 -42.34 -28.24
C GLN A 418 -18.67 -42.89 -28.10
N ALA A 419 -19.52 -42.25 -27.28
CA ALA A 419 -20.92 -42.64 -27.11
C ALA A 419 -21.72 -42.55 -28.44
N GLN A 420 -21.53 -41.48 -29.21
CA GLN A 420 -22.13 -41.31 -30.53
C GLN A 420 -21.67 -42.39 -31.52
N ASN A 421 -20.39 -42.77 -31.51
CA ASN A 421 -19.86 -43.85 -32.35
C ASN A 421 -20.46 -45.22 -31.97
N PHE A 422 -20.57 -45.54 -30.68
CA PHE A 422 -21.25 -46.76 -30.23
C PHE A 422 -22.75 -46.75 -30.61
N GLN A 423 -23.44 -45.62 -30.48
CA GLN A 423 -24.83 -45.48 -30.90
C GLN A 423 -24.99 -45.66 -32.42
N ALA A 424 -24.11 -45.08 -33.23
CA ALA A 424 -24.12 -45.24 -34.69
C ALA A 424 -23.84 -46.69 -35.11
N GLN A 425 -22.92 -47.39 -34.44
CA GLN A 425 -22.68 -48.82 -34.65
C GLN A 425 -23.90 -49.67 -34.28
N ALA A 426 -24.52 -49.42 -33.12
CA ALA A 426 -25.72 -50.12 -32.69
C ALA A 426 -26.89 -49.92 -33.67
N LEU A 427 -27.15 -48.68 -34.10
CA LEU A 427 -28.16 -48.35 -35.11
C LEU A 427 -27.85 -49.01 -36.47
N SER A 428 -26.59 -49.08 -36.88
CA SER A 428 -26.17 -49.80 -38.10
C SER A 428 -26.49 -51.29 -38.02
N CYS A 429 -26.19 -51.94 -36.88
CA CYS A 429 -26.54 -53.34 -36.64
C CYS A 429 -28.06 -53.57 -36.59
N TRP A 430 -28.82 -52.68 -35.94
CA TRP A 430 -30.29 -52.75 -35.91
C TRP A 430 -30.89 -52.58 -37.31
N ASN A 431 -30.41 -51.62 -38.11
CA ASN A 431 -30.85 -51.42 -39.48
C ASN A 431 -30.55 -52.62 -40.38
N ARG A 432 -29.40 -53.28 -40.19
CA ARG A 432 -29.08 -54.55 -40.88
C ARG A 432 -30.02 -55.68 -40.48
N MET A 433 -30.31 -55.83 -39.18
CA MET A 433 -31.26 -56.84 -38.68
C MET A 433 -32.68 -56.61 -39.22
N ILE A 434 -33.17 -55.36 -39.21
CA ILE A 434 -34.47 -54.97 -39.78
C ILE A 434 -34.50 -55.20 -41.30
N ALA A 435 -33.39 -54.96 -42.02
CA ALA A 435 -33.32 -55.27 -43.45
C ALA A 435 -33.39 -56.78 -43.72
N VAL A 436 -32.73 -57.61 -42.92
CA VAL A 436 -32.82 -59.08 -43.03
C VAL A 436 -34.24 -59.58 -42.72
N GLU A 437 -34.90 -59.06 -41.69
CA GLU A 437 -36.31 -59.38 -41.40
C GLU A 437 -37.25 -58.96 -42.55
N ARG A 438 -37.06 -57.77 -43.13
CA ARG A 438 -37.84 -57.32 -44.31
C ARG A 438 -37.65 -58.25 -45.51
N ILE A 439 -36.41 -58.66 -45.79
CA ILE A 439 -36.09 -59.60 -46.88
C ILE A 439 -36.71 -60.98 -46.60
N SER A 440 -36.58 -61.49 -45.36
CA SER A 440 -37.21 -62.73 -44.90
C SER A 440 -38.73 -62.71 -45.07
N HIS A 441 -39.38 -61.60 -44.70
CA HIS A 441 -40.83 -61.41 -44.87
C HIS A 441 -41.25 -61.42 -46.34
N VAL A 442 -40.52 -60.73 -47.22
CA VAL A 442 -40.77 -60.73 -48.67
C VAL A 442 -40.61 -62.13 -49.26
N ILE A 443 -39.57 -62.88 -48.87
CA ILE A 443 -39.35 -64.27 -49.31
C ILE A 443 -40.48 -65.20 -48.82
N ARG A 444 -40.93 -65.04 -47.57
CA ARG A 444 -42.08 -65.79 -47.03
C ARG A 444 -43.38 -65.47 -47.79
N GLN A 445 -43.63 -64.20 -48.11
CA GLN A 445 -44.80 -63.80 -48.89
C GLN A 445 -44.77 -64.35 -50.32
N THR A 446 -43.65 -64.24 -51.03
CA THR A 446 -43.54 -64.74 -52.41
C THR A 446 -43.63 -66.26 -52.48
N THR A 447 -42.97 -66.99 -51.57
CA THR A 447 -43.06 -68.47 -51.52
C THR A 447 -44.46 -68.96 -51.19
N VAL A 448 -45.16 -68.36 -50.21
CA VAL A 448 -46.57 -68.72 -49.89
C VAL A 448 -47.51 -68.42 -51.06
N CYS A 449 -47.30 -67.33 -51.80
CA CYS A 449 -48.08 -67.03 -53.01
C CYS A 449 -47.76 -68.02 -54.14
N TYR A 450 -46.50 -68.42 -54.31
CA TYR A 450 -46.10 -69.39 -55.33
C TYR A 450 -46.70 -70.77 -55.08
N VAL A 451 -46.69 -71.25 -53.83
CA VAL A 451 -47.35 -72.52 -53.44
C VAL A 451 -48.86 -72.45 -53.65
N ARG A 452 -49.51 -71.31 -53.37
CA ARG A 452 -50.94 -71.11 -53.70
C ARG A 452 -51.22 -71.13 -55.20
N HIS A 453 -50.32 -70.61 -56.03
CA HIS A 453 -50.47 -70.67 -57.49
C HIS A 453 -50.21 -72.06 -58.09
N VAL A 454 -49.32 -72.84 -57.49
CA VAL A 454 -49.08 -74.25 -57.87
C VAL A 454 -50.26 -75.13 -57.48
N ASN A 455 -50.88 -74.91 -56.31
CA ASN A 455 -52.10 -75.62 -55.89
C ASN A 455 -53.41 -75.07 -56.53
N MET A 456 -53.31 -74.26 -57.59
CA MET A 456 -54.44 -73.81 -58.42
C MET A 456 -54.19 -74.10 -59.92
N ARG A 457 -53.45 -75.18 -60.19
CA ARG A 457 -53.33 -75.86 -61.49
C ARG A 457 -53.49 -77.36 -61.30
#